data_AF-A0A318MSD9-F1
#
_entry.id   AF-A0A318MSD9-F1
#
_cell.length_a   1.000
_cell.length_b   1.000
_cell.length_c   1.000
_cell.angle_alpha   90.00
_cell.angle_beta   90.00
_cell.angle_gamma   90.00
#
_symmetry.space_group_name_H-M   'P 1'
#
loop_
_entity.id
_entity.type
_entity.pdbx_description
1 polymer ?
#
loop_
_entity_poly.entity_id
_entity_poly.type
_entity_poly.pdbx_seq_one_letter_code
_entity_poly.pdbx_strand_id
1 'polypeptide(L)' 'MNSNLNRGLWKKHESRWANALRDGKTVKVKIEPVYQGTDIRPIKFKISYSIDNGRFIQTKLLNQAGG' A
#
# COMPACT_ATOMS: atom_id res chain seq x y z
N MET A 1 22.37 -0.98 1.67
CA MET A 1 21.05 -1.66 1.50
C MET A 1 19.99 -0.59 1.29
N ASN A 2 19.53 -0.37 0.04
CA ASN A 2 18.63 0.73 -0.29
C ASN A 2 17.17 0.28 -0.13
N SER A 3 16.61 0.44 1.07
CA SER A 3 15.22 0.11 1.40
C SER A 3 14.27 1.24 0.98
N ASN A 4 14.20 1.56 -0.31
CA ASN A 4 13.26 2.55 -0.82
C ASN A 4 12.10 1.87 -1.55
N LEU A 5 11.25 1.20 -0.76
CA LEU A 5 9.81 1.21 -1.07
C LEU A 5 9.43 2.68 -1.32
N ASN A 6 8.47 2.99 -2.19
CA ASN A 6 8.04 4.36 -2.45
C ASN A 6 7.41 4.99 -1.18
N ARG A 7 8.26 5.37 -0.21
CA ARG A 7 7.93 5.69 1.18
C ARG A 7 6.96 6.85 1.25
N GLY A 8 7.06 7.79 0.31
CA GLY A 8 6.14 8.92 0.18
C GLY A 8 4.73 8.49 -0.18
N LEU A 9 4.57 7.55 -1.13
CA LEU A 9 3.26 7.01 -1.51
C LEU A 9 2.66 6.14 -0.41
N TRP A 10 3.47 5.27 0.21
CA TRP A 10 3.03 4.48 1.36
C TRP A 10 2.56 5.38 2.51
N LYS A 11 3.37 6.37 2.90
CA LYS A 11 3.03 7.33 3.96
C LYS A 11 1.75 8.11 3.65
N LYS A 12 1.53 8.52 2.39
CA LYS A 12 0.28 9.17 1.98
C LYS A 12 -0.95 8.27 2.18
N HIS A 13 -0.85 6.99 1.84
CA HIS A 13 -1.93 6.03 2.09
C HIS A 13 -2.18 5.84 3.59
N GLU A 14 -1.12 5.65 4.38
CA GLU A 14 -1.19 5.49 5.83
C GLU A 14 -1.81 6.72 6.52
N SER A 15 -1.38 7.94 6.18
CA SER A 15 -1.98 9.18 6.70
C SER A 15 -3.47 9.30 6.34
N ARG A 16 -3.87 8.87 5.13
CA ARG A 16 -5.27 8.90 4.71
C ARG A 16 -6.12 7.91 5.51
N TRP A 17 -5.61 6.70 5.75
CA TRP A 17 -6.29 5.70 6.57
C TRP A 17 -6.41 6.17 8.03
N ALA A 18 -5.34 6.74 8.59
CA ALA A 18 -5.34 7.29 9.95
C ALA A 18 -6.36 8.42 10.12
N ASN A 19 -6.47 9.34 9.16
CA ASN A 19 -7.48 10.39 9.21
C ASN A 19 -8.91 9.83 9.10
N ALA A 20 -9.14 8.85 8.23
CA ALA A 20 -10.46 8.22 8.13
C ALA A 20 -10.87 7.50 9.43
N LEU A 21 -9.95 6.80 10.09
CA LEU A 21 -10.20 6.18 11.40
C LEU A 21 -10.48 7.24 12.48
N ARG A 22 -9.77 8.38 12.47
CA ARG A 22 -10.03 9.52 13.38
C ARG A 22 -11.42 10.12 13.20
N ASP A 23 -11.91 10.17 11.97
CA ASP A 23 -13.27 10.60 11.61
C ASP A 23 -14.36 9.59 12.05
N GLY A 24 -13.99 8.45 12.65
CA GLY A 24 -14.92 7.39 13.04
C GLY A 24 -15.32 6.46 11.88
N LYS A 25 -14.67 6.56 10.72
CA LYS A 25 -14.97 5.72 9.55
C LYS A 25 -14.24 4.39 9.63
N THR A 26 -14.82 3.36 9.04
CA THR A 26 -14.19 2.04 8.96
C THR A 26 -13.19 1.99 7.81
N VAL A 27 -11.96 1.53 8.04
CA VAL A 27 -10.98 1.33 6.97
C VAL A 27 -10.65 -0.15 6.84
N LYS A 28 -10.89 -0.71 5.65
CA LYS A 28 -10.52 -2.08 5.28
C LYS A 28 -9.33 -2.01 4.34
N VAL A 29 -8.23 -2.66 4.68
CA VAL A 29 -7.01 -2.70 3.86
C VAL A 29 -6.60 -4.14 3.62
N LYS A 30 -6.27 -4.46 2.36
CA LYS A 30 -5.71 -5.74 1.93
C LYS A 30 -4.40 -5.46 1.18
N ILE A 31 -3.30 -5.99 1.69
CA ILE A 31 -1.97 -5.81 1.10
C ILE A 31 -1.46 -7.19 0.69
N GLU A 32 -1.18 -7.35 -0.60
CA GLU A 32 -0.70 -8.61 -1.18
C GLU A 32 0.68 -8.37 -1.82
N PRO A 33 1.75 -8.93 -1.25
CA PRO A 33 3.06 -8.91 -1.91
C PRO A 33 3.02 -9.81 -3.14
N VAL A 34 3.58 -9.32 -4.24
CA VAL A 34 3.71 -10.08 -5.49
C VAL A 34 5.20 -10.31 -5.73
N TYR A 35 5.58 -11.58 -5.75
CA TYR A 35 6.93 -12.04 -6.03
C TYR A 35 7.06 -12.43 -7.50
N GLN A 36 8.28 -12.37 -8.04
CA GLN A 36 8.60 -12.87 -9.37
C GLN A 36 9.64 -13.98 -9.21
N GLY A 37 9.34 -15.17 -9.74
CA GLY A 37 10.25 -16.32 -9.63
C GLY A 37 10.50 -16.74 -8.18
N THR A 38 11.78 -16.98 -7.85
CA THR A 38 12.27 -17.40 -6.53
C THR A 38 12.81 -16.24 -5.69
N ASP A 39 12.56 -14.99 -6.09
CA ASP A 39 13.06 -13.84 -5.37
C ASP A 39 12.46 -13.74 -3.96
N ILE A 40 13.34 -13.55 -2.97
CA ILE A 40 12.97 -13.33 -1.57
C ILE A 40 12.31 -11.94 -1.38
N ARG A 41 12.55 -11.01 -2.31
CA ARG A 41 11.96 -9.67 -2.30
C ARG A 41 10.78 -9.58 -3.27
N PRO A 42 9.62 -9.09 -2.82
CA PRO A 42 8.50 -8.87 -3.72
C PRO A 42 8.84 -7.77 -4.72
N ILE A 43 8.45 -7.97 -5.98
CA ILE A 43 8.63 -6.98 -7.05
C ILE A 43 7.63 -5.81 -6.93
N LYS A 44 6.47 -6.06 -6.31
CA LYS A 44 5.43 -5.06 -6.08
C LYS A 44 4.47 -5.49 -4.96
N PHE A 45 3.76 -4.51 -4.42
CA PHE A 45 2.68 -4.70 -3.46
C PHE A 45 1.37 -4.25 -4.11
N LYS A 46 0.38 -5.14 -4.16
CA LYS A 46 -0.99 -4.79 -4.49
C LYS A 46 -1.68 -4.39 -3.20
N ILE A 47 -2.15 -3.15 -3.13
CA ILE A 47 -2.86 -2.64 -1.96
C ILE A 47 -4.28 -2.34 -2.42
N SER A 48 -5.26 -3.00 -1.84
CA SER A 48 -6.67 -2.72 -2.02
C SER A 48 -7.24 -2.20 -0.72
N TYR A 49 -7.85 -1.02 -0.71
CA TYR A 49 -8.46 -0.48 0.49
C TYR A 49 -9.82 0.14 0.23
N SER A 50 -10.71 0.08 1.22
CA SER A 50 -12.02 0.73 1.23
C SER A 50 -12.15 1.52 2.52
N ILE A 51 -12.72 2.71 2.41
CA ILE A 51 -13.03 3.59 3.54
C ILE A 51 -14.54 3.73 3.60
N ASP A 52 -15.10 3.56 4.79
CA ASP A 52 -16.52 3.68 5.08
C ASP A 52 -17.41 2.76 4.24
N ASN A 53 -16.94 1.53 4.00
CA ASN A 53 -17.58 0.57 3.09
C ASN A 53 -17.82 1.11 1.66
N GLY A 54 -17.13 2.19 1.29
CA GLY A 54 -17.17 2.80 -0.02
C GLY A 54 -16.39 2.01 -1.07
N ARG A 55 -16.19 2.62 -2.24
CA ARG A 55 -15.50 1.99 -3.37
C ARG A 55 -14.11 1.50 -2.97
N PHE A 56 -13.79 0.27 -3.38
CA PHE A 56 -12.46 -0.28 -3.23
C PHE A 56 -11.49 0.46 -4.17
N ILE A 57 -10.47 1.07 -3.58
CA ILE A 57 -9.35 1.66 -4.29
C ILE A 57 -8.23 0.62 -4.37
N GLN A 58 -7.79 0.32 -5.59
CA GLN A 58 -6.64 -0.55 -5.81
C GLN A 58 -5.45 0.29 -6.26
N THR A 59 -4.34 0.18 -5.54
CA THR A 59 -3.06 0.80 -5.89
C THR A 59 -1.98 -0.27 -5.94
N LYS A 60 -0.96 -0.03 -6.77
CA LYS A 60 0.18 -0.92 -6.94
C LYS A 60 1.43 -0.12 -6.56
N LEU A 61 2.13 -0.56 -5.53
CA LEU A 61 3.44 0.00 -5.18
C LEU A 61 4.51 -0.92 -5.77
N LEU A 62 5.26 -0.42 -6.74
CA LEU A 62 6.41 -1.12 -7.29
C LEU A 62 7.56 -1.03 -6.28
N ASN A 63 8.30 -2.12 -6.11
CA ASN A 63 9.53 -2.16 -5.32
C ASN A 63 10.76 -1.76 -6.17
N GLN A 64 10.59 -0.81 -7.09
CA GLN A 64 11.67 -0.38 -7.98
C GLN A 64 12.53 0.69 -7.29
N ALA A 65 13.85 0.46 -7.34
CA ALA A 65 14.84 1.49 -7.07
C ALA A 65 14.62 2.66 -8.04
N GLY A 66 14.46 3.87 -7.50
CA GLY A 66 14.83 5.05 -8.29
C GLY A 66 16.32 4.93 -8.56
N GLY A 67 16.69 4.78 -9.83
CA GLY A 67 18.08 4.76 -10.27
C GLY A 67 18.79 6.06 -9.98
#